data_AF-A0A6S6RSJ6-F1
#
_entry.id   AF-A0A6S6RSJ6-F1
#
_cell.length_a   1.000
_cell.length_b   1.000
_cell.length_c   1.000
_cell.angle_alpha   90.00
_cell.angle_beta   90.00
_cell.angle_gamma   90.00
#
_symmetry.space_group_name_H-M   'P 1'
#
loop_
_entity.id
_entity.type
_entity.pdbx_description
1 polymer ?
#
loop_
_entity_poly.entity_id
_entity_poly.type
_entity_poly.pdbx_seq_one_letter_code
_entity_poly.pdbx_strand_id
1 'polypeptide(L)'
;MVNNKIKNPKDSIGRTFFVVFILCLVCSVVVSGAAVVLKSKQQAQILLDKQRNILDVAGLLKPKMSAEKIQSLYNTRISAKILDFNTTEISNSNGNFDLNSQLRND
;
A
#
# COMPACT_ATOMS: atom_id res chain seq x y z
N MET A 1 54.14 -41.70 0.90
CA MET A 1 53.95 -41.36 2.32
C MET A 1 52.79 -40.39 2.46
N VAL A 2 51.76 -40.84 3.17
CA VAL A 2 50.66 -40.16 3.88
C VAL A 2 50.36 -38.68 3.59
N ASN A 3 49.14 -38.46 3.11
CA ASN A 3 48.18 -37.39 3.39
C ASN A 3 48.62 -36.24 4.31
N ASN A 4 48.43 -35.00 3.83
CA ASN A 4 47.89 -33.97 4.72
C ASN A 4 47.01 -32.96 3.98
N LYS A 5 45.70 -33.27 3.90
CA LYS A 5 44.67 -32.31 3.47
C LYS A 5 44.35 -31.43 4.67
N ILE A 6 44.97 -30.24 4.75
CA ILE A 6 44.67 -29.25 5.78
C ILE A 6 43.22 -28.77 5.53
N LYS A 7 42.26 -29.34 6.27
CA LYS A 7 40.88 -28.83 6.31
C LYS A 7 40.89 -27.61 7.22
N ASN A 8 40.78 -26.42 6.63
CA ASN A 8 40.52 -25.19 7.38
C ASN A 8 39.25 -25.39 8.23
N PRO A 9 39.29 -25.22 9.57
CA PRO A 9 38.12 -25.40 10.46
C PRO A 9 37.06 -24.29 10.32
N LYS A 10 37.13 -23.51 9.23
CA LYS A 10 36.33 -22.32 8.99
C LYS A 10 35.08 -22.59 8.14
N ASP A 11 35.10 -23.63 7.31
CA ASP A 11 33.95 -24.09 6.52
C ASP A 11 33.28 -25.30 7.19
N SER A 12 32.50 -25.02 8.23
CA SER A 12 31.59 -26.02 8.79
C SER A 12 30.22 -25.83 8.16
N ILE A 13 29.61 -26.89 7.63
CA ILE A 13 28.29 -26.84 6.97
C ILE A 13 27.24 -26.14 7.85
N GLY A 14 27.34 -26.31 9.17
CA GLY A 14 26.46 -25.66 10.14
C GLY A 14 26.65 -24.14 10.24
N ARG A 15 27.87 -23.63 10.03
CA ARG A 15 28.15 -22.19 9.97
C ARG A 15 27.53 -21.57 8.72
N THR A 16 27.52 -22.28 7.59
CA THR A 16 26.86 -21.83 6.37
C THR A 16 25.35 -21.68 6.56
N PHE A 17 24.68 -22.67 7.15
CA PHE A 17 23.24 -22.57 7.44
C PHE A 17 22.91 -21.46 8.43
N PHE A 18 23.75 -21.26 9.46
CA PHE A 18 23.58 -20.18 10.43
C PHE A 18 23.68 -18.78 9.77
N VAL A 19 24.65 -18.58 8.88
CA VAL A 19 24.81 -17.31 8.14
C VAL A 19 23.61 -17.05 7.22
N VAL A 20 23.16 -18.06 6.48
CA VAL A 20 21.99 -17.94 5.59
C VAL A 20 20.72 -17.63 6.39
N PHE A 21 20.53 -18.27 7.55
CA PHE A 21 19.38 -18.00 8.42
C PHE A 21 19.35 -16.54 8.90
N ILE A 22 20.49 -16.01 9.36
CA ILE A 22 20.61 -14.61 9.77
C ILE A 22 20.36 -13.67 8.59
N LEU A 23 20.93 -13.96 7.41
CA LEU A 23 20.73 -13.15 6.21
C LEU A 23 19.27 -13.13 5.75
N CYS A 24 18.59 -14.28 5.75
CA CYS A 24 17.17 -14.40 5.41
C CYS A 24 16.29 -13.60 6.37
N LEU A 25 16.60 -13.64 7.67
CA LEU A 25 15.86 -12.91 8.69
C LEU A 25 16.01 -11.40 8.50
N VAL A 26 17.25 -10.92 8.30
CA VAL A 26 17.52 -9.49 8.07
C VAL A 26 16.88 -9.00 6.78
N CYS A 27 17.02 -9.73 5.67
CA CYS A 27 16.39 -9.35 4.40
C CYS A 27 14.86 -9.30 4.49
N SER A 28 14.22 -10.22 5.21
CA SER A 28 12.76 -10.23 5.39
C SER A 28 12.25 -9.00 6.13
N VAL A 29 12.97 -8.58 7.18
CA VAL A 29 12.63 -7.38 7.95
C VAL A 29 12.83 -6.12 7.11
N VAL A 30 13.94 -6.01 6.38
CA VAL A 30 14.24 -4.83 5.54
C VAL A 30 13.21 -4.65 4.41
N VAL A 31 12.90 -5.72 3.68
CA VAL A 31 11.92 -5.67 2.56
C VAL A 31 10.51 -5.38 3.08
N SER A 32 10.10 -6.02 4.17
CA SER A 32 8.79 -5.78 4.78
C SER A 32 8.67 -4.35 5.31
N GLY A 33 9.72 -3.82 5.96
CA GLY A 33 9.75 -2.45 6.47
C GLY A 33 9.67 -1.38 5.38
N ALA A 34 10.40 -1.56 4.27
CA ALA A 34 10.40 -0.62 3.16
C ALA A 34 9.00 -0.48 2.51
N ALA A 35 8.26 -1.59 2.40
CA ALA A 35 6.93 -1.59 1.80
C ALA A 35 5.90 -0.81 2.64
N VAL A 36 5.99 -0.86 3.97
CA VAL A 36 5.01 -0.21 4.86
C VAL A 36 5.18 1.30 4.92
N VAL A 37 6.43 1.80 4.90
CA VAL A 37 6.71 3.24 5.02
C VAL A 37 6.19 4.02 3.81
N LEU A 38 6.47 3.56 2.58
CA LEU A 38 6.07 4.26 1.37
C LEU A 38 4.55 4.19 1.12
N LYS A 39 3.89 3.14 1.59
CA LYS A 39 2.45 2.94 1.41
C LYS A 39 1.62 4.08 2.02
N SER A 40 2.06 4.63 3.15
CA SER A 40 1.35 5.74 3.82
C SER A 40 1.28 7.01 2.97
N LYS A 41 2.40 7.39 2.33
CA LYS A 41 2.48 8.56 1.44
C LYS A 41 1.73 8.35 0.15
N GLN A 42 1.80 7.14 -0.41
CA GLN A 42 1.05 6.76 -1.60
C GLN A 42 -0.46 6.86 -1.36
N GLN A 43 -0.96 6.39 -0.22
CA GLN A 43 -2.40 6.49 0.11
C GLN A 43 -2.91 7.94 0.15
N ALA A 44 -2.15 8.86 0.75
CA ALA A 44 -2.52 10.27 0.81
C ALA A 44 -2.58 10.94 -0.58
N GLN A 45 -1.62 10.61 -1.45
CA GLN A 45 -1.61 11.13 -2.82
C GLN A 45 -2.71 10.51 -3.67
N ILE A 46 -2.95 9.20 -3.55
CA ILE A 46 -4.04 8.50 -4.23
C ILE A 46 -5.40 9.08 -3.83
N LEU A 47 -5.61 9.41 -2.55
CA LEU A 47 -6.83 10.07 -2.09
C LEU A 47 -7.00 11.44 -2.76
N LEU A 48 -5.93 12.23 -2.79
CA LEU A 48 -5.96 13.56 -3.40
C LEU A 48 -6.22 13.48 -4.92
N ASP A 49 -5.60 12.53 -5.61
CA ASP A 49 -5.80 12.31 -7.04
C ASP A 49 -7.23 11.85 -7.35
N LYS A 50 -7.81 10.98 -6.51
CA LYS A 50 -9.23 10.61 -6.61
C LYS A 50 -10.13 11.84 -6.49
N GLN A 51 -9.90 12.69 -5.49
CA GLN A 51 -10.67 13.92 -5.31
C GLN A 51 -10.50 14.88 -6.49
N ARG A 52 -9.27 15.03 -7.01
CA ARG A 52 -8.99 15.82 -8.22
C ARG A 52 -9.77 15.31 -9.41
N ASN A 53 -9.69 14.01 -9.69
CA ASN A 53 -10.38 13.40 -10.81
C ASN A 53 -11.91 13.54 -10.70
N ILE A 54 -12.47 13.35 -9.49
CA ILE A 54 -13.90 13.55 -9.23
C ILE A 54 -14.30 15.01 -9.48
N LEU A 55 -13.49 15.98 -9.04
CA LEU A 55 -13.74 17.40 -9.30
C LEU A 55 -13.57 17.76 -10.78
N ASP A 56 -12.69 17.07 -11.50
CA ASP A 56 -12.44 17.28 -12.93
C ASP A 56 -13.64 16.83 -13.76
N VAL A 57 -14.13 15.61 -13.52
CA VAL A 57 -15.35 15.10 -14.21
C VAL A 57 -16.60 15.89 -13.84
N ALA A 58 -16.66 16.47 -12.64
CA ALA A 58 -17.73 17.37 -12.23
C ALA A 58 -17.59 18.79 -12.81
N GLY A 59 -16.51 19.10 -13.54
CA GLY A 59 -16.24 20.44 -14.09
C GLY A 59 -15.92 21.51 -13.04
N LEU A 60 -15.59 21.10 -11.82
CA LEU A 60 -15.28 21.98 -10.68
C LEU A 60 -13.78 22.19 -10.47
N LEU A 61 -12.93 21.43 -11.18
CA LEU A 61 -11.49 21.56 -11.10
C LEU A 61 -11.01 22.80 -11.87
N LYS A 62 -10.24 23.67 -11.19
CA LYS A 62 -9.56 24.80 -11.83
C LYS A 62 -8.07 24.48 -12.04
N PRO A 63 -7.47 24.90 -13.17
CA PRO A 63 -6.05 24.71 -13.40
C PRO A 63 -5.23 25.37 -12.29
N LYS A 64 -4.17 24.70 -11.83
CA LYS A 64 -3.28 25.12 -10.72
C LYS A 64 -3.90 25.21 -9.32
N MET A 65 -4.98 24.48 -9.02
CA MET A 65 -5.47 24.39 -7.63
C MET A 65 -4.49 23.63 -6.72
N SER A 66 -4.29 24.17 -5.51
CA SER A 66 -3.54 23.52 -4.43
C SER A 66 -4.35 22.34 -3.84
N ALA A 67 -3.63 21.38 -3.27
CA ALA A 67 -4.21 20.19 -2.65
C ALA A 67 -5.30 20.52 -1.61
N GLU A 68 -5.04 21.53 -0.79
CA GLU A 68 -5.92 21.99 0.28
C GLU A 68 -7.24 22.55 -0.24
N LYS A 69 -7.18 23.26 -1.38
CA LYS A 69 -8.37 23.85 -2.01
C LYS A 69 -9.24 22.79 -2.71
N ILE A 70 -8.62 21.71 -3.19
CA ILE A 70 -9.31 20.55 -3.74
C ILE A 70 -10.06 19.81 -2.65
N GLN A 71 -9.41 19.55 -1.51
CA GLN A 71 -10.04 18.91 -0.36
C GLN A 71 -11.25 19.71 0.17
N SER A 72 -11.11 21.04 0.29
CA SER A 72 -12.22 21.88 0.76
C SER A 72 -13.40 21.95 -0.23
N LEU A 73 -13.12 22.09 -1.53
CA LEU A 73 -14.17 22.03 -2.55
C LEU A 73 -14.86 20.67 -2.60
N TYR A 74 -14.10 19.58 -2.51
CA TYR A 74 -14.64 18.23 -2.48
C TYR A 74 -15.62 18.08 -1.30
N ASN A 75 -15.22 18.45 -0.09
CA ASN A 75 -16.07 18.35 1.11
C ASN A 75 -17.32 19.24 1.06
N THR A 76 -17.26 20.37 0.36
CA THR A 76 -18.37 21.33 0.28
C THR A 76 -19.35 20.99 -0.85
N ARG A 77 -18.85 20.45 -1.96
CA ARG A 77 -19.63 20.29 -3.21
C ARG A 77 -19.97 18.85 -3.54
N ILE A 78 -19.30 17.86 -2.94
CA ILE A 78 -19.48 16.44 -3.25
C ILE A 78 -20.04 15.72 -2.03
N SER A 79 -21.17 15.05 -2.20
CA SER A 79 -21.75 14.14 -1.20
C SER A 79 -21.60 12.71 -1.71
N ALA A 80 -20.76 11.92 -1.05
CA ALA A 80 -20.58 10.50 -1.38
C ALA A 80 -21.72 9.68 -0.78
N LYS A 81 -22.35 8.84 -1.60
CA LYS A 81 -23.34 7.85 -1.16
C LYS A 81 -22.96 6.48 -1.70
N ILE A 82 -23.30 5.43 -0.96
CA ILE A 82 -23.09 4.04 -1.36
C ILE A 82 -24.40 3.54 -1.96
N LEU A 83 -24.33 2.97 -3.16
CA LEU A 83 -25.45 2.32 -3.83
C LEU A 83 -25.18 0.83 -3.85
N ASP A 84 -26.13 0.05 -3.36
CA ASP A 84 -26.13 -1.40 -3.54
C ASP A 84 -26.78 -1.73 -4.89
N PHE A 85 -26.04 -2.43 -5.76
CA PHE A 85 -26.48 -2.76 -7.11
C PHE A 85 -27.59 -3.84 -7.12
N ASN A 86 -27.72 -4.64 -6.06
CA ASN A 86 -28.72 -5.71 -5.99
C ASN A 86 -30.04 -5.22 -5.41
N THR A 87 -29.98 -4.40 -4.37
CA THR A 87 -31.18 -3.86 -3.70
C THR A 87 -31.65 -2.54 -4.32
N THR A 88 -30.80 -1.87 -5.10
CA THR A 88 -31.04 -0.50 -5.63
C THR A 88 -31.22 0.54 -4.51
N GLU A 89 -30.89 0.17 -3.27
CA GLU A 89 -31.02 1.05 -2.12
C GLU A 89 -29.76 1.88 -1.90
N ILE A 90 -29.97 3.13 -1.51
CA ILE A 90 -28.88 4.06 -1.18
C ILE A 90 -28.59 3.92 0.31
N SER A 91 -27.44 3.35 0.64
CA SER A 91 -26.99 3.23 2.02
C SER A 91 -26.36 4.54 2.50
N ASN A 92 -26.80 5.01 3.67
CA ASN A 92 -26.27 6.21 4.34
C ASN A 92 -24.98 5.91 5.14
N SER A 93 -24.36 4.75 4.95
CA SER A 93 -23.12 4.39 5.63
C SER A 93 -22.00 5.36 5.25
N ASN A 94 -21.56 6.13 6.25
CA ASN A 94 -20.62 7.22 6.12
C ASN A 94 -19.21 6.77 6.50
N GLY A 95 -18.48 6.29 5.50
CA GLY A 95 -17.02 6.28 5.54
C GLY A 95 -16.42 4.89 5.55
N ASN A 96 -15.58 4.66 4.54
CA ASN A 96 -14.71 3.51 4.36
C ASN A 96 -15.33 2.25 3.74
N PHE A 97 -16.22 2.44 2.78
CA PHE A 97 -16.55 1.37 1.83
C PHE A 97 -15.42 1.25 0.80
N ASP A 98 -14.64 0.16 0.89
CA ASP A 98 -13.67 -0.21 -0.13
C ASP A 98 -14.31 -1.21 -1.09
N LEU A 99 -14.55 -0.77 -2.33
CA LEU A 99 -15.13 -1.61 -3.37
C LEU A 99 -14.18 -2.77 -3.75
N ASN A 100 -12.87 -2.53 -3.75
CA ASN A 100 -11.90 -3.56 -4.18
C ASN A 100 -11.81 -4.70 -3.17
N SER A 101 -12.03 -4.43 -1.89
CA SER A 101 -12.05 -5.49 -0.88
C SER A 101 -13.30 -6.36 -1.02
N GLN A 102 -14.45 -5.78 -1.36
CA GLN A 102 -15.69 -6.53 -1.57
C GLN A 102 -15.65 -7.41 -2.81
N LEU A 103 -15.22 -6.86 -3.96
CA LEU A 103 -15.08 -7.63 -5.20
C LEU A 103 -14.11 -8.81 -5.10
N ARG A 104 -13.19 -8.79 -4.13
CA ARG A 104 -12.18 -9.84 -3.94
C ARG A 104 -12.63 -10.95 -3.00
N ASN A 105 -13.73 -10.75 -2.27
CA ASN A 105 -14.31 -11.70 -1.33
C ASN A 105 -15.57 -12.39 -1.87
N ASP A 106 -16.04 -12.03 -3.07
CA ASP A 106 -17.08 -12.73 -3.83
C ASP A 106 -16.52 -13.92 -4.62
#